data_AF-A0A527IFB1-F1
#
_entry.id   AF-A0A527IFB1-F1
#
_cell.length_a   1.000
_cell.length_b   1.000
_cell.length_c   1.000
_cell.angle_alpha   90.00
_cell.angle_beta   90.00
_cell.angle_gamma   90.00
#
_symmetry.space_group_name_H-M   'P 1'
#
loop_
_entity.id
_entity.type
_entity.pdbx_description
1 polymer ?
#
loop_
_entity_poly.entity_id
_entity_poly.type
_entity_poly.pdbx_seq_one_letter_code
_entity_poly.pdbx_strand_id
1 'polypeptide(L)'
;MRQALAMLLPLTLALVACQREERDTRPQSALGSGEQPTPVTTLEPGGQRPSPTDNKAASFEANAFHMSEGKRLFGWFNCSGCHANGGGGMGPALMDEKWLYG
;
A
#
# COMPACT_ATOMS: atom_id res chain seq x y z
N MET A 1 28.78 -34.70 19.49
CA MET A 1 28.92 -33.90 18.25
C MET A 1 27.63 -33.86 17.41
N ARG A 2 27.00 -34.99 17.07
CA ARG A 2 25.77 -35.02 16.25
C ARG A 2 24.57 -34.23 16.82
N GLN A 3 24.36 -34.25 18.14
CA GLN A 3 23.23 -33.53 18.76
C GLN A 3 23.45 -32.01 18.86
N ALA A 4 24.71 -31.57 19.03
CA ALA A 4 25.04 -30.15 18.98
C ALA A 4 24.78 -29.57 17.58
N LEU A 5 25.09 -30.33 16.53
CA LEU A 5 24.83 -29.94 15.14
C LEU A 5 23.32 -29.84 14.84
N ALA A 6 22.50 -30.70 15.45
CA ALA A 6 21.05 -30.70 15.28
C ALA A 6 20.36 -29.49 15.94
N MET A 7 20.91 -28.94 17.03
CA MET A 7 20.40 -27.69 17.65
C MET A 7 20.91 -26.42 16.97
N LEU A 8 22.10 -26.43 16.37
CA LEU A 8 22.66 -25.27 15.69
C LEU A 8 21.88 -24.90 14.43
N LEU A 9 21.36 -25.89 13.69
CA LEU A 9 20.65 -25.68 12.42
C LEU A 9 19.33 -24.86 12.53
N PRO A 10 18.40 -25.14 13.47
CA PRO A 10 17.19 -24.32 13.61
C PRO A 10 17.49 -22.91 14.13
N LEU A 11 18.53 -22.75 14.96
CA LEU A 11 18.93 -21.45 15.48
C LEU A 11 19.51 -20.55 14.37
N THR A 12 20.33 -21.11 13.48
CA THR A 12 20.84 -20.37 12.32
C THR A 12 19.73 -20.03 11.33
N LEU A 13 18.76 -20.92 11.09
CA LEU A 13 17.59 -20.60 10.26
C LEU A 13 16.75 -19.46 10.84
N ALA A 14 16.50 -19.44 12.15
CA ALA A 14 15.74 -18.39 12.80
C ALA A 14 16.43 -17.01 12.70
N LEU A 15 17.77 -16.99 12.78
CA LEU A 15 18.55 -15.76 12.66
C LEU A 15 18.57 -15.21 11.22
N VAL A 16 18.54 -16.08 10.20
CA VAL A 16 18.49 -15.67 8.78
C VAL A 16 17.06 -15.29 8.34
N ALA A 17 16.04 -15.81 9.01
CA ALA A 17 14.63 -15.48 8.73
C ALA A 17 14.22 -14.06 9.17
N CYS A 18 15.06 -13.34 9.91
CA CYS A 18 14.89 -11.91 10.15
C CYS A 18 15.18 -11.11 8.86
N GLN A 19 14.25 -11.14 7.90
CA GLN A 19 14.24 -10.16 6.81
C GLN A 19 13.94 -8.79 7.42
N ARG A 20 15.01 -8.01 7.64
CA ARG A 20 14.89 -6.62 8.06
C ARG A 20 14.30 -5.82 6.89
N GLU A 21 13.10 -5.30 7.07
CA GLU A 21 12.47 -4.41 6.09
C GLU A 21 13.35 -3.17 5.84
N GLU A 22 13.58 -2.83 4.57
CA GLU A 22 14.21 -1.57 4.20
C GLU A 22 13.19 -0.45 4.43
N ARG A 23 13.58 0.55 5.23
CA ARG A 23 12.72 1.69 5.60
C ARG A 23 13.27 2.94 4.95
N ASP A 24 12.60 3.41 3.91
CA ASP A 24 12.95 4.67 3.27
C ASP A 24 12.19 5.81 3.98
N THR A 25 12.87 6.53 4.87
CA THR A 25 12.22 7.54 5.74
C THR A 25 11.90 8.85 5.01
N ARG A 26 12.16 8.93 3.70
CA ARG A 26 11.88 10.10 2.87
C ARG A 26 11.35 9.69 1.48
N PRO A 27 10.06 9.88 1.17
CA PRO A 27 9.55 9.56 -0.16
C PRO A 27 10.20 10.49 -1.21
N GLN A 28 10.82 9.89 -2.21
CA GLN A 28 11.26 10.58 -3.42
C GLN A 28 10.02 10.87 -4.27
N SER A 29 9.80 12.14 -4.63
CA SER A 29 8.57 12.58 -5.30
C SER A 29 8.46 11.99 -6.70
N ALA A 30 7.78 10.85 -6.86
CA ALA A 30 7.58 10.13 -8.13
C ALA A 30 6.43 10.71 -8.98
N LEU A 31 6.38 12.04 -9.11
CA LEU A 31 5.38 12.75 -9.91
C LEU A 31 6.06 13.29 -11.18
N GLY A 32 6.33 12.39 -12.13
CA GLY A 32 6.84 12.72 -13.47
C GLY A 32 5.73 12.63 -14.51
N SER A 33 5.54 13.70 -15.29
CA SER A 33 4.44 13.93 -16.23
C SER A 33 4.71 13.32 -17.61
N GLY A 34 3.80 12.48 -18.10
CA GLY A 34 3.77 12.01 -19.50
C GLY A 34 2.46 12.43 -20.16
N GLU A 35 2.53 13.02 -21.36
CA GLU A 35 1.42 13.65 -22.07
C GLU A 35 0.32 12.63 -22.46
N GLN A 36 -0.95 12.96 -22.18
CA GLN A 36 -2.13 12.12 -22.39
C GLN A 36 -3.08 12.70 -23.47
N PRO A 37 -3.94 11.88 -24.12
CA PRO A 37 -4.89 12.34 -25.13
C PRO A 37 -5.91 13.33 -24.58
N THR A 38 -6.40 14.26 -25.43
CA THR A 38 -7.33 15.32 -25.05
C THR A 38 -8.77 14.82 -24.92
N PRO A 39 -9.36 14.83 -23.71
CA PRO A 39 -10.75 14.44 -23.52
C PRO A 39 -11.72 15.52 -24.02
N VAL A 40 -12.92 15.10 -24.45
CA VAL A 40 -14.00 15.98 -24.95
C VAL A 40 -14.82 16.64 -23.82
N THR A 41 -14.58 16.24 -22.57
CA THR A 41 -15.08 16.84 -21.33
C THR A 41 -14.07 16.61 -20.20
N THR A 42 -14.02 17.49 -19.20
CA THR A 42 -13.08 17.37 -18.05
C THR A 42 -13.70 16.68 -16.83
N LEU A 43 -14.97 16.28 -16.89
CA LEU A 43 -15.72 15.70 -15.77
C LEU A 43 -15.69 14.17 -15.81
N GLU A 44 -14.93 13.56 -14.91
CA GLU A 44 -14.89 12.11 -14.68
C GLU A 44 -15.30 11.81 -13.24
N PRO A 45 -16.17 10.82 -12.98
CA PRO A 45 -16.42 10.31 -11.64
C PRO A 45 -15.10 9.80 -11.03
N GLY A 46 -14.67 10.40 -9.92
CA GLY A 46 -13.37 10.08 -9.31
C GLY A 46 -12.17 10.79 -9.94
N GLY A 47 -12.38 11.73 -10.87
CA GLY A 47 -11.29 12.50 -11.52
C GLY A 47 -10.58 11.71 -12.62
N GLN A 48 -9.41 12.19 -13.05
CA GLN A 48 -8.58 11.47 -14.01
C GLN A 48 -8.20 10.11 -13.41
N ARG A 49 -8.63 9.02 -14.06
CA ARG A 49 -8.17 7.68 -13.68
C ARG A 49 -6.64 7.61 -13.85
N PRO A 50 -5.92 7.04 -12.87
CA PRO A 50 -4.52 6.69 -13.06
C PRO A 50 -4.37 5.84 -14.32
N SER A 51 -3.23 5.98 -15.01
CA SER A 51 -2.91 5.08 -16.11
C SER A 51 -3.00 3.63 -15.61
N PRO A 52 -3.46 2.67 -16.44
CA PRO A 52 -3.37 1.25 -16.11
C PRO A 52 -1.93 0.77 -15.81
N THR A 53 -0.93 1.56 -16.22
CA THR A 53 0.49 1.32 -15.93
C THR A 53 0.99 2.02 -14.65
N ASP A 54 0.15 2.81 -13.98
CA ASP A 54 0.52 3.51 -12.75
C ASP A 54 0.53 2.53 -11.58
N ASN A 55 1.74 2.19 -11.12
CA ASN A 55 1.97 1.23 -10.05
C ASN A 55 2.46 1.90 -8.75
N LYS A 56 2.12 3.18 -8.51
CA LYS A 56 2.54 3.90 -7.29
C LYS A 56 2.24 3.13 -6.00
N ALA A 57 1.15 2.37 -5.95
CA ALA A 57 0.79 1.55 -4.79
C ALA A 57 1.90 0.53 -4.42
N ALA A 58 2.63 -0.02 -5.40
CA ALA A 58 3.71 -0.97 -5.18
C ALA A 58 4.85 -0.41 -4.32
N SER A 59 5.06 0.91 -4.30
CA SER A 59 6.06 1.56 -3.44
C SER A 59 5.65 1.63 -1.96
N PHE A 60 4.36 1.45 -1.67
CA PHE A 60 3.79 1.55 -0.32
C PHE A 60 3.33 0.20 0.22
N GLU A 61 2.94 -0.71 -0.66
CA GLU A 61 2.55 -2.08 -0.32
C GLU A 61 3.69 -2.88 0.31
N ALA A 62 3.33 -3.94 1.05
CA ALA A 62 4.25 -4.88 1.70
C ALA A 62 5.33 -4.26 2.62
N ASN A 63 5.16 -3.01 3.06
CA ASN A 63 6.05 -2.32 4.01
C ASN A 63 5.30 -1.96 5.30
N ALA A 64 5.76 -2.45 6.46
CA ALA A 64 5.01 -2.28 7.71
C ALA A 64 4.95 -0.82 8.16
N PHE A 65 6.01 -0.04 7.90
CA PHE A 65 6.04 1.39 8.19
C PHE A 65 4.98 2.14 7.37
N HIS A 66 4.98 1.98 6.04
CA HIS A 66 3.99 2.62 5.17
C HIS A 66 2.55 2.21 5.50
N MET A 67 2.30 0.93 5.82
CA MET A 67 0.98 0.48 6.25
C MET A 67 0.53 1.14 7.56
N SER A 68 1.43 1.25 8.54
CA SER A 68 1.12 1.89 9.82
C SER A 68 0.82 3.38 9.66
N GLU A 69 1.56 4.05 8.78
CA GLU A 69 1.38 5.45 8.47
C GLU A 69 0.09 5.69 7.68
N GLY A 70 -0.22 4.83 6.70
CA GLY A 70 -1.48 4.84 5.97
C GLY A 70 -2.69 4.71 6.88
N LYS A 71 -2.65 3.79 7.86
CA LYS A 71 -3.72 3.64 8.87
C LYS A 71 -3.91 4.93 9.68
N ARG A 72 -2.82 5.58 10.09
CA ARG A 72 -2.85 6.84 10.83
C ARG A 72 -3.48 7.97 10.00
N LEU A 73 -3.04 8.12 8.76
CA LEU A 73 -3.55 9.13 7.82
C LEU A 73 -5.02 8.90 7.46
N PHE A 74 -5.45 7.65 7.29
CA PHE A 74 -6.85 7.29 7.03
C PHE A 74 -7.80 7.79 8.12
N GLY A 75 -7.36 7.73 9.38
CA GLY A 75 -8.07 8.34 10.51
C GLY A 75 -8.03 9.87 10.47
N TRP A 76 -6.83 10.46 10.30
CA TRP A 76 -6.62 11.91 10.36
C TRP A 76 -7.31 12.69 9.25
N PHE A 77 -7.40 12.11 8.05
CA PHE A 77 -8.08 12.73 6.91
C PHE A 77 -9.56 12.36 6.83
N ASN A 78 -10.14 11.91 7.94
CA ASN A 78 -11.57 11.66 8.11
C ASN A 78 -12.16 10.61 7.15
N CYS A 79 -11.33 9.81 6.48
CA CYS A 79 -11.79 8.73 5.60
C CYS A 79 -12.70 7.76 6.38
N SER A 80 -12.36 7.53 7.65
CA SER A 80 -13.12 6.64 8.52
C SER A 80 -14.54 7.10 8.86
N GLY A 81 -14.83 8.39 8.74
CA GLY A 81 -16.18 8.92 8.96
C GLY A 81 -17.19 8.37 7.95
N CYS A 82 -16.77 8.20 6.69
CA CYS A 82 -17.63 7.68 5.63
C CYS A 82 -17.42 6.17 5.40
N HIS A 83 -16.18 5.70 5.47
CA HIS A 83 -15.79 4.34 5.07
C HIS A 83 -15.51 3.40 6.26
N ALA A 84 -15.89 3.78 7.49
CA ALA A 84 -15.55 3.08 8.73
C ALA A 84 -14.04 2.76 8.79
N ASN A 85 -13.61 1.56 9.17
CA ASN A 85 -12.20 1.18 9.09
C ASN A 85 -11.82 0.59 7.71
N GLY A 86 -12.42 1.10 6.62
CA GLY A 86 -12.27 0.59 5.25
C GLY A 86 -13.35 -0.42 4.84
N GLY A 87 -14.16 -0.89 5.78
CA GLY A 87 -15.25 -1.84 5.54
C GLY A 87 -16.52 -1.23 4.93
N GLY A 88 -16.52 0.09 4.70
CA GLY A 88 -17.68 0.82 4.18
C GLY A 88 -18.60 1.37 5.27
N GLY A 89 -19.75 1.91 4.87
CA GLY A 89 -20.72 2.53 5.76
C GLY A 89 -21.61 3.49 4.97
N MET A 90 -21.39 4.79 5.15
CA MET A 90 -21.99 5.80 4.27
C MET A 90 -21.36 5.76 2.87
N GLY A 91 -20.04 5.53 2.81
CA GLY A 91 -19.30 5.26 1.59
C GLY A 91 -19.15 3.76 1.31
N PRO A 92 -18.77 3.38 0.07
CA PRO A 92 -18.50 1.98 -0.28
C PRO A 92 -17.35 1.38 0.53
N ALA A 93 -17.28 0.05 0.60
CA ALA A 93 -16.10 -0.61 1.13
C ALA A 93 -14.89 -0.32 0.22
N LEU A 94 -13.71 -0.16 0.83
CA LEU A 94 -12.45 0.11 0.12
C LEU A 94 -11.46 -1.07 0.22
N MET A 95 -11.89 -2.15 0.86
CA MET A 95 -11.08 -3.36 1.08
C MET A 95 -11.72 -4.62 0.48
N ASP A 96 -12.85 -4.46 -0.25
CA ASP A 96 -13.49 -5.57 -0.93
C ASP A 96 -13.00 -5.71 -2.37
N GLU A 97 -13.52 -6.69 -3.09
CA GLU A 97 -13.15 -6.95 -4.49
C GLU A 97 -13.86 -6.00 -5.47
N LYS A 98 -14.73 -5.09 -5.01
CA LYS A 98 -15.61 -4.28 -5.87
C LYS A 98 -15.14 -2.84 -5.96
N TRP A 99 -14.50 -2.51 -7.07
CA TRP A 99 -14.04 -1.15 -7.35
C TRP A 99 -14.99 -0.44 -8.32
N LEU A 100 -15.68 0.60 -7.85
CA LEU A 100 -16.64 1.38 -8.66
C LEU A 100 -15.97 2.10 -9.84
N TYR A 101 -14.69 2.45 -9.69
CA TYR A 101 -13.95 3.26 -10.65
C TYR A 101 -12.71 2.57 -11.22
N GLY A 102 -12.52 1.28 -10.96
CA GLY A 102 -11.30 0.54 -11.27
C GLY A 102 -10.43 0.36 -10.05
#